data_AF-A0A370TPC3-F1
#
_entry.id   AF-A0A370TPC3-F1
#
_cell.length_a   1.000
_cell.length_b   1.000
_cell.length_c   1.000
_cell.angle_alpha   90.00
_cell.angle_beta   90.00
_cell.angle_gamma   90.00
#
_symmetry.space_group_name_H-M   'P 1'
#
loop_
_entity.id
_entity.type
_entity.pdbx_description
1 polymer ?
#
loop_
_entity_poly.entity_id
_entity_poly.type
_entity_poly.pdbx_seq_one_letter_code
_entity_poly.pdbx_strand_id
1 'polypeptide(L)'
;MDSGTQVVAKVPNPNAGLPHFTTASQVATMDFARNVLGNPVPNIFAWSSKAAENPVDAEYIIMEKLQGIELERVWLSMDIQGTTIEYFQAAVGYRELATVVQLPLPKSPNNALRTRNRLPLWHSDLHVGNIFVSQTEIVGLIDWQSTEVAPLYLLACQPYIIDYDGPPVVGIERPRKPEDYQQLDTDAKERANALYLEESLFSLYNSLTCKQNPRL
;
A
#
# COMPACT_ATOMS: atom_id res chain seq x y z
N MET A 1 -9.54 -23.95 26.47
CA MET A 1 -8.27 -23.59 25.79
C MET A 1 -8.40 -22.14 25.42
N ASP A 2 -8.04 -21.23 26.34
CA ASP A 2 -8.02 -19.79 26.05
C ASP A 2 -6.61 -19.31 26.33
N SER A 3 -5.72 -19.41 25.35
CA SER A 3 -4.39 -18.80 25.42
C SER A 3 -4.46 -17.26 25.30
N GLY A 4 -5.65 -16.69 25.10
CA GLY A 4 -5.84 -15.27 24.79
C GLY A 4 -5.37 -14.88 23.38
N THR A 5 -4.89 -15.84 22.59
CA THR A 5 -4.38 -15.59 21.22
C THR A 5 -5.53 -15.19 20.31
N GLN A 6 -5.42 -14.02 19.70
CA GLN A 6 -6.36 -13.53 18.71
C GLN A 6 -5.78 -13.75 17.30
N VAL A 7 -6.64 -14.20 16.38
CA VAL A 7 -6.29 -14.44 14.98
C VAL A 7 -7.31 -13.76 14.08
N VAL A 8 -6.94 -13.51 12.83
CA VAL A 8 -7.84 -13.08 11.78
C VAL A 8 -8.08 -14.26 10.84
N ALA A 9 -9.35 -14.57 10.57
CA ALA A 9 -9.74 -15.51 9.54
C ALA A 9 -10.34 -14.75 8.36
N LYS A 10 -9.79 -14.96 7.16
CA LYS A 10 -10.28 -14.39 5.90
C LYS A 10 -10.87 -15.52 5.06
N VAL A 11 -12.07 -15.28 4.52
CA VAL A 11 -12.71 -16.10 3.48
C VAL A 11 -12.71 -15.26 2.20
N PRO A 12 -12.25 -15.78 1.05
CA PRO A 12 -12.17 -14.99 -0.17
C PRO A 12 -13.56 -14.62 -0.69
N ASN A 13 -13.67 -13.46 -1.33
CA ASN A 13 -14.88 -13.06 -2.03
C ASN A 13 -15.11 -14.02 -3.22
N PRO A 14 -16.28 -14.67 -3.34
CA PRO A 14 -16.58 -15.61 -4.43
C PRO A 14 -16.44 -15.02 -5.84
N ASN A 15 -16.50 -13.70 -5.97
CA ASN A 15 -16.39 -12.98 -7.24
C ASN A 15 -14.95 -12.53 -7.57
N ALA A 16 -13.96 -12.77 -6.71
CA ALA A 16 -12.59 -12.26 -6.86
C ALA A 16 -11.76 -12.99 -7.93
N GLY A 17 -12.33 -13.98 -8.61
CA GLY A 17 -11.66 -14.74 -9.67
C GLY A 17 -11.95 -16.23 -9.57
N LEU A 18 -11.09 -17.02 -10.20
CA LEU A 18 -11.20 -18.47 -10.12
C LEU A 18 -10.91 -18.94 -8.68
N PRO A 19 -11.77 -19.80 -8.11
CA PRO A 19 -11.49 -20.50 -6.87
C PRO A 19 -10.10 -21.15 -6.90
N HIS A 20 -9.55 -21.42 -5.73
CA HIS A 20 -8.19 -21.89 -5.49
C HIS A 20 -7.09 -20.85 -5.80
N PHE A 21 -7.09 -20.25 -7.00
CA PHE A 21 -5.99 -19.40 -7.45
C PHE A 21 -5.89 -18.09 -6.67
N THR A 22 -7.02 -17.50 -6.29
CA THR A 22 -7.05 -16.24 -5.51
C THR A 22 -6.40 -16.44 -4.14
N THR A 23 -6.84 -17.45 -3.38
CA THR A 23 -6.31 -17.77 -2.06
C THR A 23 -4.85 -18.23 -2.14
N ALA A 24 -4.52 -19.15 -3.05
CA ALA A 24 -3.15 -19.66 -3.18
C ALA A 24 -2.17 -18.55 -3.61
N SER A 25 -2.56 -17.68 -4.54
CA SER A 25 -1.73 -16.55 -4.99
C SER A 25 -1.53 -15.52 -3.89
N GLN A 26 -2.59 -15.18 -3.13
CA GLN A 26 -2.48 -14.27 -1.99
C GLN A 26 -1.50 -14.81 -0.94
N VAL A 27 -1.64 -16.08 -0.56
CA VAL A 27 -0.74 -16.71 0.43
C VAL A 27 0.70 -16.74 -0.06
N ALA A 28 0.94 -17.14 -1.32
CA ALA A 28 2.28 -17.15 -1.90
C ALA A 28 2.92 -15.76 -1.96
N THR A 29 2.12 -14.73 -2.28
CA THR A 29 2.57 -13.34 -2.30
C THR A 29 2.93 -12.85 -0.90
N MET A 30 2.10 -13.15 0.10
CA MET A 30 2.37 -12.79 1.51
C MET A 30 3.64 -13.47 2.04
N ASP A 31 3.85 -14.75 1.70
CA ASP A 31 5.05 -15.50 2.06
C ASP A 31 6.30 -14.86 1.43
N PHE A 32 6.25 -14.55 0.13
CA PHE A 32 7.34 -13.89 -0.57
C PHE A 32 7.65 -12.51 0.01
N ALA A 33 6.62 -11.66 0.20
CA ALA A 33 6.78 -10.32 0.76
C ALA A 33 7.38 -10.38 2.17
N ARG A 34 6.94 -11.29 3.03
CA ARG A 34 7.52 -11.46 4.36
C ARG A 34 8.95 -11.99 4.32
N ASN A 35 9.12 -13.17 3.74
CA ASN A 35 10.31 -14.00 3.95
C ASN A 35 11.45 -13.70 2.97
N VAL A 36 11.14 -13.13 1.81
CA VAL A 36 12.14 -12.74 0.81
C VAL A 36 12.42 -11.24 0.85
N LEU A 37 11.37 -10.42 0.95
CA LEU A 37 11.51 -8.96 0.91
C LEU A 37 11.65 -8.32 2.30
N GLY A 38 11.34 -9.06 3.38
CA GLY A 38 11.44 -8.55 4.75
C GLY A 38 10.32 -7.57 5.13
N ASN A 39 9.19 -7.61 4.44
CA ASN A 39 8.08 -6.73 4.73
C ASN A 39 7.33 -7.10 6.00
N PRO A 40 6.78 -6.10 6.72
CA PRO A 40 5.88 -6.35 7.83
C PRO A 40 4.54 -6.80 7.25
N VAL A 41 4.36 -8.09 7.00
CA VAL A 41 3.07 -8.70 6.62
C VAL A 41 2.51 -9.41 7.86
N PRO A 42 1.27 -9.87 7.98
CA PRO A 42 0.86 -10.81 9.05
C PRO A 42 1.39 -12.24 8.85
N ASN A 43 1.75 -12.95 9.93
CA ASN A 43 2.10 -14.37 9.83
C ASN A 43 0.87 -15.19 9.42
N ILE A 44 1.02 -16.15 8.50
CA ILE A 44 -0.04 -17.10 8.14
C ILE A 44 0.13 -18.34 9.01
N PHE A 45 -0.93 -18.70 9.75
CA PHE A 45 -0.92 -19.88 10.63
C PHE A 45 -1.49 -21.12 9.94
N ALA A 46 -2.54 -20.95 9.13
CA ALA A 46 -3.15 -22.02 8.37
C ALA A 46 -3.91 -21.43 7.17
N TRP A 47 -4.03 -22.18 6.09
CA TRP A 47 -4.84 -21.78 4.94
C TRP A 47 -5.29 -23.02 4.17
N SER A 48 -6.38 -22.87 3.42
CA SER A 48 -6.85 -23.87 2.46
C SER A 48 -7.43 -23.15 1.25
N SER A 49 -6.96 -23.51 0.06
CA SER A 49 -7.52 -23.06 -1.22
C SER A 49 -8.46 -24.07 -1.85
N LYS A 50 -8.79 -25.15 -1.14
CA LYS A 50 -9.64 -26.22 -1.65
C LYS A 50 -10.79 -26.47 -0.70
N ALA A 51 -11.91 -25.80 -0.94
CA ALA A 51 -13.11 -25.89 -0.11
C ALA A 51 -13.54 -27.34 0.16
N ALA A 52 -13.64 -28.17 -0.88
CA ALA A 52 -14.09 -29.56 -0.78
C ALA A 52 -13.13 -30.52 -0.05
N GLU A 53 -11.89 -30.12 0.22
CA GLU A 53 -10.88 -30.96 0.89
C GLU A 53 -10.72 -30.60 2.37
N ASN A 54 -11.53 -29.67 2.91
CA ASN A 54 -11.40 -29.22 4.30
C ASN A 54 -12.76 -29.11 4.99
N PRO A 55 -12.83 -29.29 6.33
CA PRO A 55 -14.10 -29.40 7.06
C PRO A 55 -14.90 -28.09 7.16
N VAL A 56 -14.34 -26.96 6.70
CA VAL A 56 -15.03 -25.66 6.68
C VAL A 56 -15.86 -25.49 5.40
N ASP A 57 -15.69 -26.38 4.41
CA ASP A 57 -16.33 -26.32 3.09
C ASP A 57 -16.15 -24.96 2.39
N ALA A 58 -15.06 -24.26 2.73
CA ALA A 58 -14.72 -22.96 2.20
C ALA A 58 -13.20 -22.82 2.05
N GLU A 59 -12.78 -21.91 1.19
CA GLU A 59 -11.41 -21.42 1.20
C GLU A 59 -11.20 -20.50 2.40
N TYR A 60 -10.01 -20.53 2.98
CA TYR A 60 -9.70 -19.67 4.11
C TYR A 60 -8.21 -19.38 4.24
N ILE A 61 -7.91 -18.27 4.91
CA ILE A 61 -6.59 -17.91 5.43
C ILE A 61 -6.77 -17.53 6.90
N ILE A 62 -6.07 -18.22 7.80
CA ILE A 62 -5.97 -17.88 9.22
C ILE A 62 -4.58 -17.28 9.43
N MET A 63 -4.56 -16.06 9.94
CA MET A 63 -3.35 -15.25 10.08
C MET A 63 -3.32 -14.47 11.38
N GLU A 64 -2.14 -13.94 11.68
CA GLU A 64 -1.86 -13.07 12.82
C GLU A 64 -2.79 -11.86 12.85
N LYS A 65 -3.34 -11.58 14.04
CA LYS A 65 -3.95 -10.29 14.31
C LYS A 65 -2.84 -9.30 14.66
N LEU A 66 -2.62 -8.33 13.78
CA LEU A 66 -1.68 -7.24 14.00
C LEU A 66 -2.06 -6.45 15.26
N GLN A 67 -1.06 -6.06 16.05
CA GLN A 67 -1.24 -5.34 17.33
C GLN A 67 -1.36 -3.81 17.16
N GLY A 68 -1.21 -3.30 15.93
CA GLY A 68 -1.36 -1.89 15.61
C GLY A 68 -2.80 -1.47 15.30
N ILE A 69 -2.96 -0.21 14.92
CA ILE A 69 -4.19 0.34 14.36
C ILE A 69 -4.01 0.66 12.88
N GLU A 70 -5.09 0.63 12.12
CA GLU A 70 -5.11 1.12 10.74
C GLU A 70 -4.64 2.58 10.70
N LEU A 71 -3.70 2.90 9.81
CA LEU A 71 -3.16 4.24 9.63
C LEU A 71 -4.28 5.24 9.32
N GLU A 72 -5.32 4.82 8.59
CA GLU A 72 -6.51 5.61 8.26
C GLU A 72 -7.14 6.28 9.49
N ARG A 73 -7.17 5.59 10.63
CA ARG A 73 -7.82 6.10 11.86
C ARG A 73 -7.10 7.28 12.49
N VAL A 74 -5.80 7.40 12.23
CA VAL A 74 -4.97 8.46 12.79
C VAL A 74 -4.47 9.43 11.72
N TRP A 75 -4.59 9.08 10.45
CA TRP A 75 -4.06 9.83 9.31
C TRP A 75 -4.41 11.33 9.34
N LEU A 76 -5.70 11.65 9.46
CA LEU A 76 -6.18 13.05 9.48
C LEU A 76 -5.89 13.79 10.79
N SER A 77 -5.53 13.06 11.85
CA SER A 77 -5.15 13.64 13.15
C SER A 77 -3.65 13.87 13.30
N MET A 78 -2.84 13.39 12.35
CA MET A 78 -1.40 13.57 12.38
C MET A 78 -1.02 15.01 11.97
N ASP A 79 -0.07 15.59 12.69
CA ASP A 79 0.53 16.87 12.27
C ASP A 79 1.48 16.64 11.08
N ILE A 80 1.66 17.64 10.23
CA ILE A 80 2.60 17.60 9.07
C ILE A 80 4.04 17.80 9.56
N GLN A 81 4.39 17.15 10.66
CA GLN A 81 5.74 17.07 11.19
C GLN A 81 6.34 15.70 10.82
N GLY A 82 7.57 15.43 11.28
CA GLY A 82 8.42 14.34 10.78
C GLY A 82 7.71 12.98 10.61
N THR A 83 6.82 12.63 11.53
CA THR A 83 6.15 11.32 11.55
C THR A 83 5.27 11.05 10.32
N THR A 84 4.52 12.05 9.85
CA THR A 84 3.65 11.90 8.66
C THR A 84 4.48 11.74 7.40
N ILE A 85 5.60 12.46 7.32
CA ILE A 85 6.56 12.33 6.20
C ILE A 85 7.23 10.96 6.23
N GLU A 86 7.61 10.47 7.41
CA GLU A 86 8.21 9.12 7.58
C GLU A 86 7.23 8.03 7.14
N TYR A 87 5.97 8.08 7.59
CA TYR A 87 4.94 7.13 7.16
C TYR A 87 4.67 7.23 5.67
N PHE A 88 4.61 8.44 5.12
CA PHE A 88 4.40 8.64 3.69
C PHE A 88 5.55 8.05 2.87
N GLN A 89 6.80 8.37 3.23
CA GLN A 89 7.98 7.83 2.56
C GLN A 89 8.06 6.31 2.68
N ALA A 90 7.73 5.76 3.85
CA ALA A 90 7.68 4.32 4.06
C ALA A 90 6.57 3.68 3.23
N ALA A 91 5.36 4.25 3.18
CA ALA A 91 4.25 3.76 2.37
C ALA A 91 4.56 3.81 0.86
N VAL A 92 5.17 4.90 0.38
CA VAL A 92 5.65 5.01 -1.02
C VAL A 92 6.75 3.97 -1.29
N GLY A 93 7.70 3.79 -0.38
CA GLY A 93 8.73 2.76 -0.50
C GLY A 93 8.18 1.34 -0.48
N TYR A 94 7.15 1.08 0.33
CA TYR A 94 6.45 -0.21 0.39
C TYR A 94 5.53 -0.45 -0.81
N ARG A 95 5.03 0.60 -1.46
CA ARG A 95 4.36 0.46 -2.75
C ARG A 95 5.32 -0.05 -3.82
N GLU A 96 6.56 0.43 -3.78
CA GLU A 96 7.60 0.13 -4.77
C GLU A 96 8.33 -1.19 -4.54
N LEU A 97 7.81 -2.10 -3.69
CA LEU A 97 8.60 -3.20 -3.16
C LEU A 97 9.42 -3.97 -4.20
N ALA A 98 10.73 -3.73 -4.04
CA ALA A 98 11.80 -4.05 -4.93
C ALA A 98 11.99 -5.56 -5.13
N THR A 99 11.86 -6.01 -6.38
CA THR A 99 12.95 -6.59 -7.18
C THR A 99 12.37 -7.59 -8.18
N VAL A 100 12.17 -7.10 -9.40
CA VAL A 100 12.55 -7.80 -10.64
C VAL A 100 12.40 -9.30 -10.59
N VAL A 101 11.22 -9.81 -10.94
CA VAL A 101 11.24 -11.10 -11.63
C VAL A 101 11.94 -10.82 -12.95
N GLN A 102 13.20 -11.23 -13.06
CA GLN A 102 13.95 -11.16 -14.31
C GLN A 102 13.38 -12.25 -15.20
N LEU A 103 12.18 -12.04 -15.73
CA LEU A 103 11.59 -12.95 -16.67
C LEU A 103 12.52 -12.99 -17.89
N PRO A 104 12.93 -14.18 -18.35
CA PRO A 104 13.68 -14.32 -19.59
C PRO A 104 12.73 -13.95 -20.74
N LEU A 105 12.64 -12.66 -21.07
CA LEU A 105 11.94 -12.20 -22.25
C LEU A 105 12.76 -12.56 -23.50
N PRO A 106 12.12 -12.89 -24.63
CA PRO A 106 12.81 -13.20 -25.87
C PRO A 106 13.71 -12.04 -26.29
N LYS A 107 14.90 -12.37 -26.81
CA LYS A 107 15.93 -11.40 -27.21
C LYS A 107 15.35 -10.46 -28.27
N SER A 108 15.03 -9.23 -27.88
CA SER A 108 14.68 -8.17 -28.83
C SER A 108 15.94 -7.67 -29.54
N PRO A 109 15.92 -7.46 -30.87
CA PRO A 109 17.05 -6.94 -31.62
C PRO A 109 17.41 -5.48 -31.26
N ASN A 110 16.55 -4.77 -30.51
CA ASN A 110 16.82 -3.40 -30.04
C ASN A 110 17.43 -3.39 -28.63
N ASN A 111 18.74 -3.09 -28.54
CA ASN A 111 19.50 -2.99 -27.28
C ASN A 111 18.95 -1.94 -26.29
N ALA A 112 18.13 -0.97 -26.73
CA ALA A 112 17.54 0.06 -25.86
C ALA A 112 16.47 -0.50 -24.88
N LEU A 113 15.86 -1.65 -25.20
CA LEU A 113 14.87 -2.31 -24.34
C LEU A 113 15.53 -3.30 -23.36
N ARG A 114 16.84 -3.51 -23.46
CA ARG A 114 17.57 -4.58 -22.78
C ARG A 114 17.92 -4.25 -21.32
N THR A 115 17.88 -2.97 -20.92
CA THR A 115 18.27 -2.50 -19.59
C THR A 115 17.09 -2.12 -18.68
N ARG A 116 15.84 -2.21 -19.16
CA ARG A 116 14.62 -1.82 -18.41
C ARG A 116 13.57 -2.94 -18.26
N ASN A 117 13.94 -4.20 -18.50
CA ASN A 117 13.02 -5.34 -18.29
C ASN A 117 13.00 -5.76 -16.81
N ARG A 118 12.56 -4.84 -15.95
CA ARG A 118 12.22 -5.10 -14.57
C ARG A 118 10.69 -5.09 -14.49
N LEU A 119 10.09 -6.25 -14.25
CA LEU A 119 8.67 -6.32 -13.91
C LEU A 119 8.57 -6.22 -12.39
N PRO A 120 8.12 -5.08 -11.85
CA PRO A 120 7.95 -4.95 -10.42
C PRO A 120 6.71 -5.73 -9.97
N LEU A 121 6.74 -6.19 -8.73
CA LEU A 121 5.58 -6.70 -8.00
C LEU A 121 5.03 -5.54 -7.19
N TRP A 122 3.81 -5.08 -7.46
CA TRP A 122 3.20 -3.93 -6.77
C TRP A 122 2.04 -4.34 -5.91
N HIS A 123 2.00 -3.75 -4.71
CA HIS A 123 0.80 -3.79 -3.88
C HIS A 123 -0.25 -2.84 -4.49
N SER A 124 -1.06 -3.38 -5.41
CA SER A 124 -2.00 -2.59 -6.23
C SER A 124 -3.03 -1.82 -5.42
N ASP A 125 -3.38 -2.30 -4.23
CA ASP A 125 -4.39 -1.69 -3.34
C ASP A 125 -3.78 -1.15 -2.04
N LEU A 126 -2.59 -0.53 -2.11
CA LEU A 126 -1.96 0.04 -0.92
C LEU A 126 -2.54 1.43 -0.61
N HIS A 127 -3.38 1.50 0.43
CA HIS A 127 -3.92 2.73 0.99
C HIS A 127 -3.83 2.71 2.53
N VAL A 128 -4.15 3.84 3.19
CA VAL A 128 -4.02 3.99 4.66
C VAL A 128 -4.80 2.96 5.48
N GLY A 129 -5.86 2.35 4.92
CA GLY A 129 -6.62 1.29 5.59
C GLY A 129 -5.91 -0.07 5.57
N ASN A 130 -5.00 -0.29 4.61
CA ASN A 130 -4.22 -1.52 4.47
C ASN A 130 -2.85 -1.44 5.15
N ILE A 131 -2.57 -0.35 5.87
CA ILE A 131 -1.32 -0.13 6.62
C ILE A 131 -1.65 -0.08 8.11
N PHE A 132 -0.99 -0.92 8.89
CA PHE A 132 -1.08 -0.94 10.34
C PHE A 132 0.14 -0.27 10.94
N VAL A 133 -0.11 0.61 11.91
CA VAL A 133 0.92 1.36 12.61
C VAL A 133 0.81 1.19 14.12
N SER A 134 1.95 1.27 14.79
CA SER A 134 2.06 1.35 16.24
C SER A 134 3.03 2.48 16.57
N GLN A 135 2.54 3.53 17.23
CA GLN A 135 3.31 4.74 17.53
C GLN A 135 3.86 5.42 16.27
N THR A 136 5.10 5.11 15.89
CA THR A 136 5.83 5.67 14.73
C THR A 136 6.32 4.58 13.77
N GLU A 137 5.93 3.32 13.95
CA GLU A 137 6.40 2.19 13.15
C GLU A 137 5.27 1.52 12.37
N ILE A 138 5.54 1.18 11.11
CA ILE A 138 4.65 0.31 10.32
C ILE A 138 4.84 -1.13 10.82
N VAL A 139 3.79 -1.68 11.42
CA VAL A 139 3.80 -3.02 12.00
C VAL A 139 3.11 -4.05 11.12
N GLY A 140 2.42 -3.63 10.06
CA GLY A 140 1.79 -4.56 9.14
C GLY A 140 1.25 -3.95 7.86
N LEU A 141 1.33 -4.71 6.77
CA LEU A 141 0.74 -4.47 5.47
C LEU A 141 -0.20 -5.62 5.18
N ILE A 142 -1.46 -5.31 4.95
CA ILE A 142 -2.51 -6.30 4.72
C ILE A 142 -3.08 -6.17 3.32
N ASP A 143 -3.92 -7.14 2.99
CA ASP A 143 -4.67 -7.20 1.74
C ASP A 143 -3.85 -7.30 0.44
N TRP A 144 -2.92 -8.26 0.45
CA TRP A 144 -2.12 -8.69 -0.70
C TRP A 144 -2.91 -9.44 -1.79
N GLN A 145 -4.24 -9.42 -1.73
CA GLN A 145 -5.06 -9.98 -2.79
C GLN A 145 -4.88 -9.17 -4.09
N SER A 146 -5.02 -9.81 -5.24
CA SER A 146 -4.93 -9.12 -6.54
C SER A 146 -3.62 -8.35 -6.79
N THR A 147 -2.53 -8.73 -6.12
CA THR A 147 -1.17 -8.19 -6.36
C THR A 147 -0.74 -8.54 -7.79
N GLU A 148 -0.19 -7.56 -8.52
CA GLU A 148 0.12 -7.70 -9.93
C GLU A 148 1.62 -7.60 -10.24
N VAL A 149 2.05 -8.37 -11.24
CA VAL A 149 3.34 -8.22 -11.93
C VAL A 149 3.06 -7.76 -13.35
N ALA A 150 3.31 -6.48 -13.61
CA ALA A 150 3.05 -5.87 -14.92
C ALA A 150 4.13 -4.87 -15.31
N PRO A 151 4.23 -4.50 -16.61
CA PRO A 151 5.15 -3.46 -17.05
C PRO A 151 4.97 -2.15 -16.28
N LEU A 152 6.09 -1.49 -15.95
CA LEU A 152 6.10 -0.28 -15.13
C LEU A 152 5.14 0.81 -15.65
N TYR A 153 4.98 0.97 -16.97
CA TYR A 153 4.11 2.00 -17.54
C TYR A 153 2.60 1.73 -17.35
N LEU A 154 2.19 0.48 -17.09
CA LEU A 154 0.82 0.16 -16.72
C LEU A 154 0.57 0.40 -15.24
N LEU A 155 1.61 0.16 -14.44
CA LEU A 155 1.49 0.20 -13.01
C LEU A 155 1.67 1.61 -12.46
N ALA A 156 2.55 2.46 -13.06
CA ALA A 156 2.97 3.80 -12.60
C ALA A 156 1.89 4.89 -12.61
N CYS A 157 0.79 4.60 -11.94
CA CYS A 157 -0.26 5.51 -11.57
C CYS A 157 0.09 6.20 -10.25
N GLN A 158 -0.56 7.33 -10.01
CA GLN A 158 -0.59 7.97 -8.70
C GLN A 158 -1.09 6.99 -7.62
N PRO A 159 -0.49 6.96 -6.41
CA PRO A 159 -0.99 6.12 -5.33
C PRO A 159 -2.27 6.69 -4.72
N TYR A 160 -3.24 5.84 -4.40
CA TYR A 160 -4.50 6.25 -3.76
C TYR A 160 -4.30 7.01 -2.43
N ILE A 161 -3.16 6.79 -1.75
CA ILE A 161 -2.82 7.48 -0.50
C ILE A 161 -2.66 9.01 -0.65
N ILE A 162 -2.51 9.52 -1.87
CA ILE A 162 -2.44 10.97 -2.15
C ILE A 162 -3.61 11.49 -2.96
N ASP A 163 -4.69 10.71 -3.07
CA ASP A 163 -5.94 11.21 -3.61
C ASP A 163 -6.60 12.13 -2.58
N TYR A 164 -7.16 13.25 -3.05
CA TYR A 164 -7.83 14.23 -2.21
C TYR A 164 -8.94 14.95 -2.99
N ASP A 165 -9.94 15.42 -2.25
CA ASP A 165 -11.05 16.19 -2.82
C ASP A 165 -10.76 17.69 -2.63
N GLY A 166 -10.07 18.27 -3.61
CA GLY A 166 -9.60 19.66 -3.55
C GLY A 166 -9.15 20.22 -4.90
N PRO A 167 -8.74 21.50 -4.92
CA PRO A 167 -8.19 22.11 -6.12
C PRO A 167 -6.90 21.40 -6.54
N PRO A 168 -6.66 21.22 -7.84
CA PRO A 168 -5.46 20.53 -8.29
C PRO A 168 -4.20 21.32 -7.93
N VAL A 169 -3.30 20.69 -7.17
CA VAL A 169 -1.95 21.19 -6.90
C VAL A 169 -1.12 21.12 -8.19
N VAL A 170 -0.69 22.27 -8.68
CA VAL A 170 0.15 22.37 -9.88
C VAL A 170 1.61 22.50 -9.49
N GLY A 171 2.46 21.59 -9.99
CA GLY A 171 3.90 21.63 -9.79
C GLY A 171 4.39 21.00 -8.49
N ILE A 172 5.48 21.56 -7.96
CA ILE A 172 6.21 21.10 -6.76
C ILE A 172 6.21 22.14 -5.63
N GLU A 173 5.39 23.18 -5.76
CA GLU A 173 5.31 24.23 -4.76
C GLU A 173 4.63 23.73 -3.50
N ARG A 174 5.10 24.21 -2.33
CA ARG A 174 4.47 23.89 -1.05
C ARG A 174 3.12 24.61 -0.97
N PRO A 175 2.01 23.88 -0.73
CA PRO A 175 0.69 24.49 -0.54
C PRO A 175 0.67 25.48 0.62
N ARG A 176 -0.38 26.31 0.67
CA ARG A 176 -0.60 27.28 1.76
C ARG A 176 -2.02 27.14 2.27
N LYS A 177 -2.18 27.29 3.58
CA LYS A 177 -3.52 27.41 4.19
C LYS A 177 -4.23 28.67 3.69
N PRO A 178 -5.58 28.71 3.72
CA PRO A 178 -6.35 29.90 3.37
C PRO A 178 -5.91 31.13 4.16
N GLU A 179 -5.95 32.31 3.54
CA GLU A 179 -5.54 33.58 4.19
C GLU A 179 -6.40 33.91 5.41
N ASP A 180 -7.67 33.50 5.38
CA ASP A 180 -8.66 33.67 6.43
C ASP A 180 -8.65 32.56 7.49
N TYR A 181 -7.68 31.64 7.46
CA TYR A 181 -7.61 30.48 8.36
C TYR A 181 -7.83 30.81 9.85
N GLN A 182 -7.27 31.92 10.34
CA GLN A 182 -7.42 32.31 11.74
C GLN A 182 -8.87 32.65 12.13
N GLN A 183 -9.66 33.13 11.17
CA GLN A 183 -11.04 33.56 11.33
C GLN A 183 -12.04 32.42 11.20
N LEU A 184 -11.61 31.26 10.69
CA LEU A 184 -12.43 30.07 10.57
C LEU A 184 -12.85 29.51 11.94
N ASP A 185 -14.05 28.92 11.96
CA ASP A 185 -14.51 28.11 13.09
C ASP A 185 -13.70 26.80 13.22
N THR A 186 -13.94 26.04 14.29
CA THR A 186 -13.19 24.81 14.58
C THR A 186 -13.33 23.78 13.46
N ASP A 187 -14.54 23.51 13.00
CA ASP A 187 -14.82 22.49 11.97
C ASP A 187 -14.21 22.89 10.62
N ALA A 188 -14.25 24.18 10.27
CA ALA A 188 -13.64 24.71 9.07
C ALA A 188 -12.11 24.71 9.16
N LYS A 189 -11.53 24.95 10.34
CA LYS A 189 -10.08 24.79 10.58
C LYS A 189 -9.63 23.34 10.43
N GLU A 190 -10.42 22.39 10.93
CA GLU A 190 -10.16 20.96 10.76
C GLU A 190 -10.16 20.56 9.29
N ARG A 191 -11.21 20.95 8.53
CA ARG A 191 -11.25 20.72 7.07
C ARG A 191 -10.09 21.36 6.34
N ALA A 192 -9.74 22.61 6.66
CA ALA A 192 -8.62 23.30 6.04
C ALA A 192 -7.27 22.66 6.39
N ASN A 193 -7.12 22.09 7.59
CA ASN A 193 -5.92 21.35 7.98
C ASN A 193 -5.80 20.01 7.24
N ALA A 194 -6.91 19.28 7.11
CA ALA A 194 -6.94 18.02 6.36
C ALA A 194 -6.58 18.23 4.88
N LEU A 195 -7.21 19.21 4.23
CA LEU A 195 -6.90 19.55 2.84
C LEU A 195 -5.43 19.98 2.70
N TYR A 196 -4.93 20.84 3.61
CA TYR A 196 -3.53 21.28 3.59
C TYR A 196 -2.53 20.11 3.72
N LEU A 197 -2.85 19.10 4.55
CA LEU A 197 -2.05 17.88 4.69
C LEU A 197 -2.03 17.09 3.37
N GLU A 198 -3.19 16.82 2.80
CA GLU A 198 -3.34 16.06 1.56
C GLU A 198 -2.62 16.73 0.38
N GLU A 199 -2.82 18.03 0.18
CA GLU A 199 -2.11 18.82 -0.85
C GLU A 199 -0.59 18.77 -0.63
N SER A 200 -0.14 18.83 0.63
CA SER A 200 1.29 18.82 0.97
C SER A 200 1.93 17.47 0.65
N LEU A 201 1.21 16.37 0.90
CA LEU A 201 1.66 15.03 0.56
C LEU A 201 1.74 14.81 -0.95
N PHE A 202 0.75 15.30 -1.70
CA PHE A 202 0.78 15.29 -3.15
C PHE A 202 1.97 16.08 -3.71
N SER A 203 2.21 17.29 -3.21
CA SER A 203 3.35 18.11 -3.62
C SER A 203 4.70 17.44 -3.26
N LEU A 204 4.77 16.79 -2.09
CA LEU A 204 5.93 16.01 -1.67
C LEU A 204 6.18 14.82 -2.60
N TYR A 205 5.13 14.07 -2.97
CA TYR A 205 5.22 12.96 -3.91
C TYR A 205 5.80 13.40 -5.26
N ASN A 206 5.29 14.50 -5.82
CA ASN A 206 5.78 15.06 -7.08
C ASN A 206 7.25 15.46 -6.96
N SER A 207 7.61 16.12 -5.85
CA SER A 207 8.99 16.53 -5.58
C SER A 207 9.95 15.34 -5.49
N LEU A 208 9.55 14.27 -4.80
CA LEU A 208 10.32 13.03 -4.69
C LEU A 208 10.44 12.32 -6.05
N THR A 209 9.34 12.24 -6.80
CA THR A 209 9.28 11.62 -8.13
C THR A 209 10.21 12.33 -9.11
N CYS A 210 10.15 13.67 -9.19
CA CYS A 210 11.05 14.47 -10.02
C CYS A 210 12.52 14.29 -9.62
N LYS A 211 12.81 14.24 -8.32
CA LYS A 211 14.18 14.05 -7.82
C LYS A 211 14.75 12.66 -8.15
N GLN A 212 13.94 11.61 -8.01
CA GLN A 212 14.34 10.24 -8.31
C GLN A 212 14.41 9.95 -9.81
N ASN A 213 13.60 10.66 -10.62
CA ASN A 213 13.51 10.48 -12.06
C ASN A 213 13.84 11.80 -12.80
N PRO A 214 15.11 12.25 -12.79
CA PRO A 214 15.52 13.55 -13.35
C PRO A 214 15.44 13.65 -14.88
N ARG A 215 14.90 12.63 -15.55
CA ARG A 215 14.69 12.58 -17.01
C ARG A 215 13.20 12.65 -17.40
N LEU A 216 12.31 12.81 -16.42
CA LEU A 216 10.91 13.20 -16.65
C LEU A 216 10.81 14.69 -16.93
#